data_AF-A0A3D5ENU0-F1
#
_entry.id   AF-A0A3D5ENU0-F1
#
_cell.length_a   1.000
_cell.length_b   1.000
_cell.length_c   1.000
_cell.angle_alpha   90.00
_cell.angle_beta   90.00
_cell.angle_gamma   90.00
#
_symmetry.space_group_name_H-M   'P 1'
#
loop_
_entity.id
_entity.type
_entity.pdbx_description
1 polymer ?
#
loop_
_entity_poly.entity_id
_entity_poly.type
_entity_poly.pdbx_seq_one_letter_code
_entity_poly.pdbx_strand_id
1 'polypeptide(L)' 'AMKLANQVGEQSPVAVTACKELIQKGRTQPMAHALPLERELFVQLFDTQDQKEGVNAFLEKRKANWVNG' A
#
# COMPACT_ATOMS: atom_id res chain seq x y z
N ALA A 1 -8.69 -19.55 2.86
CA ALA A 1 -8.82 -18.18 3.40
C ALA A 1 -7.55 -17.70 4.09
N MET A 2 -7.08 -18.37 5.15
CA MET A 2 -5.96 -17.89 5.99
C MET A 2 -4.64 -17.64 5.25
N LYS A 3 -4.29 -18.45 4.25
CA LYS A 3 -3.05 -18.27 3.47
C LYS A 3 -2.94 -16.87 2.85
N LEU A 4 -4.02 -16.40 2.22
CA LEU A 4 -4.05 -15.08 1.59
C LEU A 4 -4.01 -13.96 2.63
N ALA A 5 -4.75 -14.11 3.74
CA ALA A 5 -4.74 -13.14 4.83
C ALA A 5 -3.33 -12.96 5.41
N ASN A 6 -2.60 -14.06 5.59
CA ASN A 6 -1.21 -14.01 6.07
C ASN A 6 -0.30 -13.27 5.08
N GLN A 7 -0.44 -13.51 3.77
CA GLN A 7 0.35 -12.81 2.75
C GLN A 7 0.08 -11.30 2.73
N VAL A 8 -1.18 -10.91 2.91
CA VAL A 8 -1.57 -9.49 3.02
C VAL A 8 -1.03 -8.87 4.30
N GLY A 9 -1.05 -9.62 5.42
CA GLY A 9 -0.49 -9.18 6.70
C GLY A 9 1.03 -8.99 6.69
N GLU A 10 1.75 -9.50 5.69
CA GLU A 10 3.18 -9.22 5.50
C GLU A 10 3.46 -7.88 4.81
N GLN A 11 2.43 -7.19 4.29
CA GLN A 11 2.56 -5.91 3.58
C GLN A 11 2.27 -4.70 4.51
N SER A 12 2.70 -3.50 4.10
CA SER A 12 2.35 -2.26 4.83
C SER A 12 0.83 -2.09 4.90
N PRO A 13 0.24 -1.91 6.10
CA PRO A 13 -1.20 -1.70 6.26
C PRO A 13 -1.71 -0.47 5.50
N VAL A 14 -0.94 0.63 5.50
CA VAL A 14 -1.32 1.88 4.84
C VAL A 14 -1.30 1.71 3.32
N ALA A 15 -0.28 1.03 2.77
CA ALA A 15 -0.20 0.74 1.34
C ALA A 15 -1.33 -0.19 0.87
N VAL A 16 -1.63 -1.26 1.62
CA VAL A 16 -2.75 -2.17 1.31
C VAL A 16 -4.08 -1.42 1.32
N THR A 17 -4.27 -0.49 2.25
CA THR A 17 -5.48 0.33 2.36
C THR A 17 -5.66 1.24 1.14
N ALA A 18 -4.62 1.96 0.74
CA ALA A 18 -4.62 2.81 -0.46
C ALA A 18 -4.92 2.00 -1.73
N CYS A 19 -4.24 0.85 -1.92
CA CYS A 19 -4.49 -0.05 -3.05
C CYS A 19 -5.95 -0.53 -3.08
N LYS A 20 -6.51 -0.92 -1.93
CA LYS A 20 -7.91 -1.36 -1.84
C LYS A 20 -8.88 -0.25 -2.22
N GLU A 21 -8.64 0.98 -1.77
CA GLU A 21 -9.47 2.13 -2.11
C GLU A 21 -9.47 2.38 -3.63
N LEU A 22 -8.29 2.41 -4.26
CA LEU A 22 -8.15 2.62 -5.70
C LEU A 22 -8.86 1.53 -6.51
N ILE A 23 -8.68 0.26 -6.13
CA ILE A 23 -9.35 -0.87 -6.77
C ILE A 23 -10.88 -0.71 -6.68
N GLN A 24 -11.40 -0.33 -5.52
CA GLN A 24 -12.84 -0.17 -5.34
C GLN A 24 -13.40 1.00 -6.15
N LYS A 25 -12.71 2.14 -6.19
CA LYS A 25 -13.13 3.30 -7.00
C LYS A 25 -13.11 3.00 -8.49
N GLY A 26 -12.08 2.30 -8.97
CA GLY A 26 -11.96 1.89 -10.37
C GLY A 26 -13.07 0.96 -10.87
N ARG A 27 -13.88 0.36 -9.97
CA ARG A 27 -15.03 -0.47 -10.36
C ARG A 27 -16.22 0.33 -10.90
N THR A 28 -16.31 1.60 -10.55
CA THR A 28 -17.52 2.41 -10.81
C THR A 28 -17.26 3.65 -11.67
N GLN A 29 -15.99 3.96 -11.94
CA GLN A 29 -15.58 5.16 -12.66
C GLN A 29 -14.59 4.82 -13.77
N PRO A 30 -14.60 5.57 -14.91
CA PRO A 30 -13.56 5.42 -15.93
C PRO A 30 -12.18 5.70 -15.33
N MET A 31 -11.17 4.90 -15.72
CA MET A 31 -9.81 4.96 -15.17
C MET A 31 -9.22 6.37 -15.14
N ALA A 32 -9.48 7.19 -16.18
CA ALA A 32 -9.00 8.57 -16.27
C ALA A 32 -9.36 9.43 -15.04
N HIS A 33 -10.49 9.15 -14.38
CA HIS A 33 -10.92 9.87 -13.18
C HIS A 33 -10.22 9.36 -11.90
N ALA A 34 -9.67 8.15 -11.91
CA ALA A 34 -8.95 7.58 -10.78
C ALA A 34 -7.46 7.99 -10.74
N LEU A 35 -6.87 8.36 -11.88
CA LEU A 35 -5.45 8.71 -11.98
C LEU A 35 -5.03 9.88 -11.06
N PRO A 36 -5.80 10.99 -10.92
CA PRO A 36 -5.43 12.06 -10.00
C PRO A 36 -5.36 11.58 -8.54
N LEU A 37 -6.33 10.75 -8.14
CA LEU A 37 -6.38 10.16 -6.81
C LEU A 37 -5.26 9.15 -6.58
N GLU A 38 -4.96 8.31 -7.57
CA GLU A 38 -3.83 7.37 -7.51
C GLU A 38 -2.52 8.09 -7.24
N ARG A 39 -2.27 9.19 -7.96
CA ARG A 39 -1.11 10.04 -7.73
C ARG A 39 -1.09 10.62 -6.31
N GLU A 40 -2.21 11.15 -5.83
CA GLU A 40 -2.30 11.72 -4.48
C GLU A 40 -2.01 10.69 -3.39
N LEU A 41 -2.66 9.53 -3.46
CA LEU A 41 -2.44 8.44 -2.51
C LEU A 41 -1.00 7.91 -2.59
N PHE A 42 -0.45 7.77 -3.79
CA PHE A 42 0.94 7.35 -3.97
C PHE A 42 1.92 8.32 -3.30
N VAL A 43 1.75 9.64 -3.50
CA VAL A 43 2.61 10.66 -2.89
C VAL A 43 2.48 10.63 -1.37
N GLN A 44 1.26 10.51 -0.84
CA GLN A 44 1.02 10.42 0.60
C GLN A 44 1.73 9.23 1.26
N LEU A 45 1.91 8.11 0.56
CA LEU A 45 2.67 6.98 1.09
C LEU A 45 4.13 7.36 1.41
N PHE A 46 4.75 8.29 0.67
CA PHE A 46 6.13 8.72 0.92
C PHE A 46 6.30 9.50 2.22
N ASP A 47 5.22 10.05 2.78
CA ASP A 47 5.26 10.72 4.08
C ASP A 47 5.18 9.71 5.25
N THR A 48 4.98 8.43 4.97
CA THR A 48 4.86 7.38 6.00
C THR A 48 6.22 6.78 6.38
N GLN A 49 6.37 6.39 7.65
CA GLN A 49 7.53 5.62 8.10
C GLN A 49 7.64 4.26 7.39
N ASP A 50 6.48 3.66 7.07
CA ASP A 50 6.38 2.39 6.34
C ASP A 50 7.05 2.46 4.96
N GLN A 51 6.98 3.59 4.24
CA GLN A 51 7.66 3.70 2.94
C GLN A 51 9.17 3.52 3.10
N LYS A 52 9.77 4.21 4.07
CA LYS A 52 11.21 4.13 4.33
C LYS A 52 11.61 2.75 4.82
N GLU A 53 10.85 2.19 5.75
CA GLU A 53 11.08 0.85 6.29
C GLU A 53 10.95 -0.24 5.23
N GLY A 54 9.93 -0.19 4.39
CA GLY A 54 9.71 -1.16 3.32
C GLY A 54 10.86 -1.18 2.32
N VAL A 55 11.35 -0.01 1.92
CA VAL A 55 12.53 0.11 1.05
C VAL A 55 13.78 -0.43 1.73
N ASN A 56 14.04 -0.05 2.98
CA ASN A 56 15.23 -0.52 3.72
C ASN A 56 15.20 -2.03 3.94
N ALA A 57 14.07 -2.58 4.38
CA ALA A 57 13.90 -4.02 4.61
C ALA A 57 14.11 -4.83 3.33
N PHE A 58 13.63 -4.32 2.19
CA PHE A 58 13.86 -4.92 0.88
C PHE A 58 15.35 -4.92 0.51
N LEU A 59 16.03 -3.78 0.64
CA LEU A 59 17.47 -3.66 0.36
C LEU A 59 18.33 -4.55 1.28
N GLU A 60 17.94 -4.65 2.56
CA GLU A 60 18.59 -5.46 3.59
C GLU A 60 18.19 -6.94 3.55
N LYS A 61 17.27 -7.34 2.66
CA LYS A 61 16.74 -8.71 2.53
C LYS A 61 16.17 -9.30 3.84
N ARG A 62 15.53 -8.45 4.64
CA ARG A 62 14.86 -8.86 5.88
C ARG A 62 13.35 -8.61 5.79
N LYS A 63 12.60 -9.14 6.75
CA LYS A 63 11.19 -8.78 6.91
C LYS A 63 11.08 -7.32 7.37
N ALA A 64 10.07 -6.63 6.84
CA ALA A 64 9.74 -5.28 7.25
C ALA A 64 9.02 -5.29 8.60
N ASN A 65 9.34 -4.30 9.44
CA ASN A 65 8.71 -4.04 10.71
C ASN A 65 7.81 -2.81 10.57
N TRP A 66 6.58 -3.02 10.11
CA TRP A 66 5.62 -1.93 9.89
C TRP A 66 5.29 -1.21 11.21
N VAL A 67 5.32 0.11 11.18
CA VAL A 67 5.17 0.96 12.38
C VAL A 67 3.75 1.53 12.50
N ASN A 68 2.99 1.49 11.40
CA ASN A 68 1.64 2.05 11.29
C ASN A 68 0.56 0.95 11.31
N GLY A 69 0.45 0.25 12.42
CA GLY A 69 -0.69 -0.63 12.75
C GLY A 69 -1.76 0.11 13.55
#